data_AF-A0A975CQG7-F1
#
_entry.id   AF-A0A975CQG7-F1
#
_cell.length_a   1.000
_cell.length_b   1.000
_cell.length_c   1.000
_cell.angle_alpha   90.00
_cell.angle_beta   90.00
_cell.angle_gamma   90.00
#
_symmetry.space_group_name_H-M   'P 1'
#
loop_
_entity.id
_entity.type
_entity.pdbx_description
1 polymer ?
#
loop_
_entity_poly.entity_id
_entity_poly.type
_entity_poly.pdbx_seq_one_letter_code
_entity_poly.pdbx_strand_id
1 'polypeptide(L)'
;MERSVYHYTYKGSETINNLEVDLYTFKCEFNHTYIVKIEKYKPNIYIIQFYLKSHTDSDNKHSLIIAEDSKRKRNGATNFLIF
;
A
#
# COMPACT_ATOMS: atom_id res chain seq x y z
N MET A 1 1.72 3.71 -25.79
CA MET A 1 1.58 2.90 -24.55
C MET A 1 0.28 3.35 -23.90
N GLU A 2 -0.80 2.58 -24.05
CA GLU A 2 -2.02 2.81 -23.29
C GLU A 2 -1.71 2.56 -21.81
N ARG A 3 -2.03 3.54 -20.96
CA ARG A 3 -1.97 3.34 -19.51
C ARG A 3 -3.15 2.44 -19.14
N SER A 4 -2.89 1.21 -18.76
CA SER A 4 -3.92 0.32 -18.22
C SER A 4 -4.62 1.00 -17.04
N VAL A 5 -5.89 1.36 -17.21
CA VAL A 5 -6.69 1.99 -16.15
C VAL A 5 -7.20 0.90 -15.22
N TYR A 6 -6.49 0.65 -14.12
CA TYR A 6 -6.96 -0.27 -13.09
C TYR A 6 -8.24 0.26 -12.45
N HIS A 7 -9.24 -0.59 -12.34
CA HIS A 7 -10.50 -0.26 -11.69
C HIS A 7 -10.41 -0.54 -10.20
N TYR A 8 -10.57 0.50 -9.39
CA TYR A 8 -10.54 0.41 -7.93
C TYR A 8 -11.96 0.27 -7.39
N THR A 9 -12.22 -0.79 -6.63
CA THR A 9 -13.48 -1.01 -5.90
C THR A 9 -13.30 -0.59 -4.45
N TYR A 10 -14.11 0.36 -3.99
CA TYR A 10 -14.17 0.73 -2.57
C TYR A 10 -14.72 -0.44 -1.73
N LYS A 11 -14.11 -0.68 -0.57
CA LYS A 11 -14.47 -1.75 0.36
C LYS A 11 -14.98 -1.26 1.71
N GLY A 12 -14.87 0.03 1.98
CA GLY A 12 -15.31 0.65 3.23
C GLY A 12 -14.21 1.51 3.85
N SER A 13 -14.58 2.16 4.95
CA SER A 13 -13.70 2.98 5.78
C SER A 13 -13.68 2.43 7.20
N GLU A 14 -12.52 2.47 7.83
CA GLU A 14 -12.33 2.13 9.23
C GLU A 14 -11.61 3.27 9.96
N THR A 15 -11.93 3.48 11.23
CA THR A 15 -11.21 4.43 12.08
C THR A 15 -10.27 3.65 12.99
N ILE A 16 -8.97 3.72 12.72
CA ILE A 16 -7.92 3.07 13.51
C ILE A 16 -7.16 4.15 14.27
N ASN A 17 -7.15 4.12 15.61
CA ASN A 17 -6.41 5.09 16.43
C ASN A 17 -6.71 6.56 16.08
N ASN A 18 -8.00 6.92 15.89
CA ASN A 18 -8.47 8.23 15.42
C ASN A 18 -7.99 8.64 14.01
N LEU A 19 -7.41 7.72 13.26
CA LEU A 19 -7.05 7.89 11.85
C LEU A 19 -8.13 7.27 10.98
N GLU A 20 -8.64 8.04 10.02
CA GLU A 20 -9.57 7.53 9.02
C GLU A 20 -8.79 6.79 7.94
N VAL A 21 -9.17 5.53 7.70
CA VAL A 21 -8.52 4.65 6.72
C VAL A 21 -9.57 4.16 5.73
N ASP A 22 -9.40 4.50 4.46
CA ASP A 22 -10.22 3.93 3.39
C ASP A 22 -9.57 2.68 2.82
N LEU A 23 -10.38 1.66 2.55
CA LEU A 23 -9.96 0.42 1.93
C LEU A 23 -10.50 0.33 0.50
N TYR A 24 -9.61 0.00 -0.42
CA TYR A 24 -9.94 -0.31 -1.82
C TYR A 24 -9.32 -1.63 -2.23
N THR A 25 -9.82 -2.20 -3.31
CA THR A 25 -9.17 -3.31 -4.01
C THR A 25 -9.13 -3.06 -5.50
N PHE A 26 -8.07 -3.49 -6.16
CA PHE A 26 -8.06 -3.59 -7.61
C PHE A 26 -7.47 -4.93 -8.04
N LYS A 27 -7.82 -5.35 -9.25
CA LYS A 27 -7.28 -6.55 -9.88
C LYS A 27 -6.38 -6.13 -11.02
N CYS A 28 -5.15 -6.61 -11.04
CA CYS A 28 -4.22 -6.32 -12.12
C CYS A 28 -4.39 -7.33 -13.28
N GLU A 29 -3.70 -7.06 -14.39
CA GLU A 29 -3.72 -7.90 -15.60
C GLU A 29 -3.22 -9.33 -15.33
N PHE A 30 -2.34 -9.51 -14.34
CA PHE A 30 -1.82 -10.81 -13.91
C PHE A 30 -2.77 -11.59 -13.00
N ASN A 31 -4.07 -11.25 -12.98
CA ASN A 31 -5.09 -11.89 -12.14
C ASN A 31 -4.83 -11.79 -10.62
N HIS A 32 -3.87 -10.97 -10.18
CA HIS A 32 -3.62 -10.71 -8.77
C HIS A 32 -4.54 -9.61 -8.25
N THR A 33 -5.09 -9.82 -7.05
CA THR A 33 -5.88 -8.80 -6.35
C THR A 33 -5.01 -8.10 -5.33
N TYR A 34 -4.97 -6.78 -5.39
CA TYR A 34 -4.30 -5.94 -4.42
C TYR A 34 -5.32 -5.28 -3.51
N ILE A 35 -4.94 -5.12 -2.25
CA ILE A 35 -5.60 -4.27 -1.28
C ILE A 35 -4.85 -2.94 -1.25
N VAL A 36 -5.57 -1.84 -1.22
CA VAL A 36 -5.04 -0.49 -1.08
C VAL A 36 -5.66 0.12 0.17
N LYS A 37 -4.82 0.58 1.09
CA LYS A 37 -5.19 1.32 2.29
C LYS A 37 -4.79 2.77 2.13
N ILE A 38 -5.72 3.69 2.39
CA ILE A 38 -5.48 5.13 2.35
C ILE A 38 -5.69 5.69 3.75
N GLU A 39 -4.60 5.97 4.43
CA GLU A 39 -4.58 6.60 5.75
C GLU A 39 -4.65 8.12 5.60
N LYS A 40 -5.63 8.76 6.24
CA LYS A 40 -5.89 10.21 6.12
C LYS A 40 -5.44 10.95 7.38
N TYR A 41 -4.26 11.55 7.32
CA TYR A 41 -3.71 12.39 8.38
C TYR A 41 -4.14 13.84 8.20
N LYS A 42 -4.62 14.46 9.28
CA LYS A 42 -4.94 15.88 9.29
C LYS A 42 -3.65 16.72 9.35
N PRO A 43 -3.60 17.89 8.67
CA PRO A 43 -4.69 18.52 7.94
C PRO A 43 -4.94 17.97 6.52
N ASN A 44 -3.94 17.48 5.77
CA ASN A 44 -4.10 17.01 4.38
C ASN A 44 -2.96 16.06 3.92
N ILE A 45 -2.51 15.14 4.79
CA ILE A 45 -1.47 14.15 4.43
C ILE A 45 -2.16 12.81 4.20
N TYR A 46 -1.85 12.16 3.07
CA TYR A 46 -2.39 10.84 2.74
C TYR A 46 -1.26 9.85 2.57
N ILE A 47 -1.30 8.75 3.31
CA ILE A 47 -0.38 7.63 3.13
C ILE A 47 -1.13 6.52 2.40
N ILE A 48 -0.61 6.11 1.25
CA ILE A 48 -1.17 5.03 0.44
C ILE A 48 -0.28 3.81 0.60
N GLN A 49 -0.84 2.75 1.16
CA GLN A 49 -0.19 1.45 1.26
C GLN A 49 -0.92 0.47 0.34
N PHE A 50 -0.20 -0.41 -0.33
CA PHE A 50 -0.82 -1.48 -1.11
C PHE A 50 -0.07 -2.79 -0.95
N TYR A 51 -0.81 -3.89 -1.00
CA TYR A 51 -0.25 -5.23 -0.84
C TYR A 51 -1.13 -6.28 -1.54
N LEU A 52 -0.54 -7.41 -1.88
CA LEU A 52 -1.29 -8.54 -2.44
C LEU A 52 -2.29 -9.06 -1.42
N LYS A 53 -3.53 -9.31 -1.84
CA LYS A 53 -4.58 -9.86 -0.96
C LYS A 53 -4.17 -11.19 -0.32
N SER A 54 -3.42 -12.02 -1.03
CA SER A 54 -2.86 -13.28 -0.50
C SER A 54 -1.88 -13.08 0.64
N HIS A 55 -1.31 -11.88 0.81
CA HIS A 55 -0.34 -11.56 1.85
C HIS A 55 -0.97 -10.77 2.99
N THR A 56 -2.30 -10.77 3.14
CA THR A 56 -2.99 -9.98 4.18
C THR A 56 -2.48 -10.28 5.60
N ASP A 57 -2.11 -11.53 5.85
CA ASP A 57 -1.60 -12.00 7.15
C ASP A 57 -0.06 -12.06 7.20
N SER A 58 0.63 -11.58 6.17
CA SER A 58 2.09 -11.54 6.16
C SER A 58 2.62 -10.32 6.91
N ASP A 59 3.55 -10.54 7.83
CA ASP A 59 4.29 -9.46 8.51
C ASP A 59 5.06 -8.56 7.53
N ASN A 60 5.39 -9.08 6.34
CA ASN A 60 6.14 -8.37 5.30
C ASN A 60 5.25 -7.82 4.17
N LYS A 61 3.93 -7.73 4.38
CA LYS A 61 2.98 -7.31 3.32
C LYS A 61 3.21 -5.88 2.81
N HIS A 62 3.80 -5.02 3.65
CA HIS A 62 4.08 -3.62 3.34
C HIS A 62 5.56 -3.35 3.09
N SER A 63 6.27 -4.26 2.40
CA SER A 63 7.67 -4.00 2.04
C SER A 63 7.76 -2.75 1.18
N LEU A 64 8.34 -1.68 1.73
CA LEU A 64 8.63 -0.45 1.00
C LEU A 64 9.68 -0.79 -0.06
N ILE A 65 9.25 -0.87 -1.32
CA ILE A 65 10.16 -0.92 -2.47
C ILE A 65 10.76 0.48 -2.61
N ILE A 66 11.79 0.76 -1.82
CA ILE A 66 12.72 1.83 -2.14
C ILE A 66 13.63 1.21 -3.18
N ALA A 67 13.50 1.65 -4.43
CA ALA A 67 14.44 1.28 -5.46
C ALA A 67 15.83 1.81 -5.05
N GLU A 68 16.59 1.00 -4.33
CA GLU A 68 18.02 1.24 -4.14
C GLU A 68 18.66 1.13 -5.52
N ASP A 69 19.37 2.18 -5.91
CA ASP A 69 20.29 2.17 -7.05
C ASP A 69 21.36 1.09 -6.80
N SER A 70 21.07 -0.12 -7.28
CA SER A 70 21.90 -1.22 -7.78
C SER A 70 23.30 -1.52 -7.19
N LYS A 71 23.73 -0.94 -6.06
CA LYS A 71 25.14 -1.01 -5.61
C LYS A 71 25.38 -1.35 -4.16
N ARG A 72 24.38 -1.52 -3.30
CA ARG A 72 24.60 -1.90 -1.89
C ARG A 72 23.66 -3.02 -1.46
N LYS A 73 24.24 -4.18 -1.13
CA LYS A 73 23.54 -5.31 -0.49
C LYS A 73 23.08 -4.91 0.91
N ARG A 74 21.90 -4.31 1.05
CA ARG A 74 21.16 -4.33 2.32
C ARG A 74 19.70 -4.68 2.02
N ASN A 75 19.25 -5.80 2.59
CA ASN A 75 17.89 -6.27 2.40
C ASN A 75 16.94 -5.42 3.26
N GLY A 76 16.09 -4.63 2.59
CA GLY A 76 14.92 -4.01 3.20
C GLY A 76 15.13 -2.58 3.68
N ALA A 77 14.14 -1.73 3.42
CA ALA A 77 14.05 -0.38 3.95
C ALA A 77 13.70 -0.41 5.45
N THR A 78 14.50 0.28 6.25
CA THR A 78 14.13 0.68 7.61
C THR A 78 12.94 1.64 7.51
N ASN A 79 11.86 1.37 8.24
CA ASN A 79 10.65 2.20 8.28
C ASN A 79 10.99 3.70 8.39
N PHE A 80 10.54 4.50 7.42
CA PHE A 80 10.79 5.96 7.38
C PHE A 80 9.88 6.77 8.31
N LEU A 81 9.00 6.10 9.05
CA LEU A 81 8.14 6.71 10.06
C LEU A 81 8.32 5.95 11.37
N ILE A 82 9.47 6.17 12.01
CA ILE A 82 9.64 5.90 13.43
C ILE A 82 9.56 7.28 14.10
N PHE A 83 8.48 7.52 14.83
CA PHE A 83 8.40 8.57 15.84
C PHE A 83 8.81 7.96 17.18
#